data_AF-A0A662FUJ6-F1
#
_entry.id   AF-A0A662FUJ6-F1
#
_cell.length_a   1.000
_cell.length_b   1.000
_cell.length_c   1.000
_cell.angle_alpha   90.00
_cell.angle_beta   90.00
_cell.angle_gamma   90.00
#
_symmetry.space_group_name_H-M   'P 1'
#
loop_
_entity.id
_entity.type
_entity.pdbx_description
1 polymer ?
#
loop_
_entity_poly.entity_id
_entity_poly.type
_entity_poly.pdbx_seq_one_letter_code
_entity_poly.pdbx_strand_id
1 'polypeptide(L)'
;MYRIYLYLLHFYYIGSDMKIEYIKNSDVSRALIGVPKGHRHLRVILILKDKRVLIFSEATIANLTRAYVNIKTHPEKRAIELKLTKGDNFKSGYAKYQLLEVERNEDEIEEEITRILALQ
;
A
#
# COMPACT_ATOMS: atom_id res chain seq x y z
N MET A 1 -34.61 0.32 2.57
CA MET A 1 -34.45 -1.11 2.93
C MET A 1 -33.47 -1.87 2.01
N TYR A 2 -33.13 -1.38 0.80
CA TYR A 2 -32.14 -2.03 -0.10
C TYR A 2 -30.66 -1.64 0.13
N ARG A 3 -30.37 -0.54 0.84
CA ARG A 3 -28.98 -0.11 1.12
C ARG A 3 -28.22 -1.07 2.03
N ILE A 4 -28.87 -1.65 3.03
CA ILE A 4 -28.24 -2.58 3.99
C ILE A 4 -27.82 -3.89 3.31
N TYR A 5 -28.62 -4.41 2.38
CA TYR A 5 -28.28 -5.61 1.62
C TYR A 5 -27.12 -5.40 0.64
N LEU A 6 -26.99 -4.21 0.04
CA LEU A 6 -25.87 -3.89 -0.84
C LEU A 6 -24.54 -3.83 -0.06
N TYR A 7 -24.57 -3.24 1.13
CA TYR A 7 -23.43 -3.26 2.05
C TYR A 7 -23.09 -4.70 2.43
N LEU A 8 -24.07 -5.52 2.86
CA LEU A 8 -23.85 -6.92 3.23
C LEU A 8 -23.28 -7.80 2.09
N LEU A 9 -23.68 -7.55 0.84
CA LEU A 9 -23.12 -8.24 -0.33
C LEU A 9 -21.69 -7.81 -0.68
N HIS A 10 -21.35 -6.53 -0.49
CA HIS A 10 -19.96 -6.06 -0.60
C HIS A 10 -19.10 -6.58 0.58
N PHE A 11 -19.69 -6.70 1.78
CA PHE A 11 -19.07 -7.27 2.98
C PHE A 11 -18.73 -8.76 2.83
N TYR A 12 -19.51 -9.53 2.06
CA TYR A 12 -19.23 -10.96 1.82
C TYR A 12 -18.14 -11.19 0.77
N TYR A 13 -17.90 -10.23 -0.13
CA TYR A 13 -16.96 -10.39 -1.26
C TYR A 13 -15.49 -10.15 -0.89
N ILE A 14 -15.22 -9.56 0.28
CA ILE A 14 -13.84 -9.33 0.77
C ILE A 14 -13.26 -10.59 1.46
N GLY A 15 -14.05 -11.68 1.59
CA GLY A 15 -13.78 -12.75 2.54
C GLY A 15 -13.28 -14.11 2.04
N SER A 16 -13.15 -14.41 0.75
CA SER A 16 -12.85 -15.81 0.33
C SER A 16 -11.41 -16.13 -0.07
N ASP A 17 -10.61 -15.17 -0.56
CA ASP A 17 -9.31 -15.51 -1.19
C ASP A 17 -8.11 -14.60 -0.80
N MET A 18 -8.24 -13.72 0.20
CA MET A 18 -7.13 -12.85 0.59
C MET A 18 -6.17 -13.55 1.55
N LYS A 19 -4.92 -13.77 1.12
CA LYS A 19 -3.82 -14.16 2.01
C LYS A 19 -3.22 -12.92 2.68
N ILE A 20 -3.46 -12.78 3.98
CA ILE A 20 -2.92 -11.68 4.79
C ILE A 20 -1.57 -12.10 5.36
N GLU A 21 -0.59 -11.21 5.26
CA GLU A 21 0.70 -11.39 5.89
C GLU A 21 1.15 -10.09 6.56
N TYR A 22 1.28 -10.12 7.88
CA TYR A 22 1.79 -9.01 8.66
C TYR A 22 3.28 -9.18 8.95
N ILE A 23 4.10 -8.30 8.37
CA ILE A 23 5.56 -8.33 8.51
C ILE A 23 5.96 -7.34 9.60
N LYS A 24 6.41 -7.86 10.74
CA LYS A 24 6.93 -7.03 11.83
C LYS A 24 8.35 -6.61 11.51
N ASN A 25 8.78 -5.49 12.09
CA ASN A 25 10.19 -5.09 12.00
C ASN A 25 11.13 -6.17 12.58
N SER A 26 10.67 -6.93 13.59
CA SER A 26 11.40 -8.08 14.16
C SER A 26 11.61 -9.23 13.18
N ASP A 27 10.83 -9.31 12.11
CA ASP A 27 10.89 -10.39 11.11
C ASP A 27 11.90 -10.03 10.01
N VAL A 28 12.21 -8.74 9.84
CA VAL A 28 13.22 -8.25 8.91
C VAL A 28 14.61 -8.52 9.48
N SER A 29 15.41 -9.28 8.73
CA SER A 29 16.82 -9.54 9.08
C SER A 29 17.76 -8.49 8.50
N ARG A 30 17.45 -7.97 7.30
CA ARG A 30 18.28 -6.99 6.58
C ARG A 30 17.45 -6.23 5.56
N ALA A 31 17.77 -4.95 5.36
CA ALA A 31 17.25 -4.14 4.26
C ALA A 31 18.42 -3.64 3.38
N LEU A 32 18.25 -3.68 2.06
CA LEU A 32 19.16 -3.07 1.08
C LEU A 32 18.40 -2.01 0.30
N ILE A 33 18.91 -0.79 0.29
CA ILE A 33 18.27 0.35 -0.36
C ILE A 33 19.32 1.06 -1.21
N GLY A 34 19.03 1.23 -2.50
CA GLY A 34 19.91 1.94 -3.41
C GLY A 34 19.62 1.63 -4.87
N VAL A 35 20.41 2.22 -5.77
CA VAL A 35 20.33 1.96 -7.21
C VAL A 35 21.28 0.81 -7.54
N PRO A 36 20.79 -0.35 -8.02
CA PRO A 36 21.66 -1.45 -8.42
C PRO A 36 22.62 -1.02 -9.55
N LYS A 37 23.80 -1.64 -9.62
CA LYS A 37 24.78 -1.35 -10.68
C LYS A 37 24.14 -1.55 -12.07
N GLY A 38 24.21 -0.53 -12.93
CA GLY A 38 23.63 -0.55 -14.27
C GLY A 38 22.13 -0.23 -14.34
N HIS A 39 21.46 0.05 -13.23
CA HIS A 39 20.07 0.47 -13.20
C HIS A 39 19.96 1.99 -13.04
N ARG A 40 18.82 2.54 -13.49
CA ARG A 40 18.49 3.97 -13.31
C ARG A 40 17.69 4.25 -12.04
N HIS A 41 17.01 3.22 -11.52
CA HIS A 41 15.99 3.36 -10.50
C HIS A 41 16.36 2.66 -9.21
N LEU A 42 15.95 3.25 -8.10
CA LEU A 42 16.15 2.72 -6.76
C LEU A 42 15.38 1.39 -6.58
N ARG A 43 15.92 0.52 -5.73
CA ARG A 43 15.24 -0.67 -5.21
C ARG A 43 15.31 -0.68 -3.70
N VAL A 44 14.24 -1.17 -3.07
CA VAL A 44 14.23 -1.55 -1.66
C VAL A 44 14.07 -3.05 -1.60
N ILE A 45 15.01 -3.73 -0.96
CA ILE A 45 15.00 -5.17 -0.77
C ILE A 45 14.93 -5.46 0.72
N LEU A 46 13.91 -6.17 1.17
CA LEU A 46 13.79 -6.67 2.54
C LEU A 46 14.07 -8.18 2.53
N ILE A 47 14.99 -8.62 3.39
CA ILE A 47 15.31 -10.02 3.61
C ILE A 47 14.75 -10.40 4.98
N LEU A 48 13.83 -11.37 5.01
CA LEU A 48 13.16 -11.81 6.23
C LEU A 48 13.90 -13.00 6.88
N LYS A 49 13.72 -13.18 8.19
CA LYS A 49 14.35 -14.27 8.97
C LYS A 49 13.95 -15.66 8.50
N ASP A 50 12.78 -15.79 7.89
CA ASP A 50 12.26 -17.03 7.30
C ASP A 50 12.74 -17.27 5.85
N LYS A 51 13.75 -16.51 5.40
CA LYS A 51 14.39 -16.58 4.08
C LYS A 51 13.55 -16.05 2.92
N ARG A 52 12.38 -15.44 3.15
CA ARG A 52 11.68 -14.69 2.10
C ARG A 52 12.38 -13.39 1.77
N VAL A 53 12.31 -12.97 0.51
CA VAL A 53 12.90 -11.72 0.01
C VAL A 53 11.81 -10.92 -0.69
N LEU A 54 11.60 -9.69 -0.25
CA LEU A 54 10.66 -8.74 -0.85
C LEU A 54 11.43 -7.66 -1.57
N ILE A 55 11.12 -7.44 -2.85
CA ILE A 55 11.76 -6.43 -3.69
C ILE A 55 10.70 -5.43 -4.16
N PHE A 56 10.91 -4.16 -3.82
CA PHE A 56 10.02 -3.08 -4.20
C PHE A 56 10.64 -2.22 -5.29
N SER A 57 9.80 -1.82 -6.25
CA SER A 57 10.15 -0.80 -7.24
C SER A 57 10.22 0.58 -6.59
N GLU A 58 11.00 1.49 -7.18
CA GLU A 58 11.09 2.88 -6.75
C GLU A 58 9.70 3.54 -6.68
N ALA A 59 8.86 3.36 -7.70
CA ALA A 59 7.52 3.94 -7.74
C ALA A 59 6.62 3.43 -6.60
N THR A 60 6.74 2.15 -6.23
CA THR A 60 5.98 1.59 -5.10
C THR A 60 6.37 2.29 -3.80
N ILE A 61 7.67 2.35 -3.49
CA ILE A 61 8.16 2.94 -2.25
C ILE A 61 7.90 4.45 -2.23
N ALA A 62 8.15 5.17 -3.32
CA ALA A 62 7.91 6.61 -3.40
C ALA A 62 6.44 6.96 -3.08
N ASN A 63 5.49 6.19 -3.61
CA ASN A 63 4.07 6.42 -3.34
C ASN A 63 3.70 6.10 -1.88
N LEU A 64 4.20 4.99 -1.33
CA LEU A 64 3.98 4.63 0.07
C LEU A 64 4.60 5.67 1.02
N THR A 65 5.84 6.09 0.78
CA THR A 65 6.54 7.10 1.57
C THR A 65 5.77 8.43 1.55
N ARG A 66 5.31 8.88 0.37
CA ARG A 66 4.52 10.11 0.26
C ARG A 66 3.22 10.01 1.05
N ALA A 67 2.48 8.92 0.95
CA ALA A 67 1.24 8.73 1.70
C ALA A 67 1.49 8.67 3.21
N TYR A 68 2.52 7.94 3.65
CA TYR A 68 2.91 7.87 5.06
C TYR A 68 3.28 9.25 5.61
N VAL A 69 4.12 10.01 4.89
CA VAL A 69 4.50 11.37 5.29
C VAL A 69 3.25 12.25 5.34
N ASN A 70 2.38 12.20 4.32
CA ASN A 70 1.13 12.98 4.29
C ASN A 70 0.30 12.75 5.56
N ILE A 71 -0.02 11.50 5.89
CA ILE A 71 -0.78 11.14 7.10
C ILE A 71 -0.07 11.59 8.38
N LYS A 72 1.26 11.51 8.44
CA LYS A 72 2.02 11.89 9.63
C LYS A 72 2.21 13.40 9.81
N THR A 73 2.16 14.18 8.74
CA THR A 73 2.44 15.61 8.79
C THR A 73 1.22 16.50 8.56
N HIS A 74 0.14 15.96 7.99
CA HIS A 74 -1.10 16.71 7.81
C HIS A 74 -1.89 16.76 9.13
N PRO A 75 -2.35 17.95 9.57
CA PRO A 75 -2.95 18.10 10.91
C PRO A 75 -4.28 17.35 11.09
N GLU A 76 -5.02 17.11 10.00
CA GLU A 76 -6.38 16.56 10.06
C GLU A 76 -6.55 15.23 9.33
N LYS A 77 -5.58 14.81 8.49
CA LYS A 77 -5.75 13.63 7.62
C LYS A 77 -5.39 12.37 8.41
N ARG A 78 -6.33 11.44 8.54
CA ARG A 78 -6.22 10.21 9.34
C ARG A 78 -6.01 8.97 8.49
N ALA A 79 -6.64 8.90 7.31
CA ALA A 79 -6.53 7.75 6.43
C ALA A 79 -6.42 8.14 4.95
N ILE A 80 -5.86 7.22 4.16
CA ILE A 80 -5.67 7.40 2.73
C ILE A 80 -5.66 6.07 2.02
N GLU A 81 -6.37 6.00 0.90
CA GLU A 81 -6.30 4.87 -0.02
C GLU A 81 -5.52 5.27 -1.27
N LEU A 82 -4.61 4.40 -1.71
CA LEU A 82 -3.94 4.55 -2.99
C LEU A 82 -4.36 3.44 -3.95
N LYS A 83 -4.84 3.79 -5.14
CA LYS A 83 -5.14 2.83 -6.20
C LYS A 83 -4.13 2.90 -7.33
N LEU A 84 -3.83 1.73 -7.91
CA LEU A 84 -3.00 1.63 -9.10
C LEU A 84 -3.69 2.32 -10.28
N THR A 85 -3.04 3.36 -10.78
CA THR A 85 -3.46 4.10 -11.96
C THR A 85 -2.39 3.97 -13.04
N LYS A 86 -2.83 3.71 -14.26
CA LYS A 86 -1.98 3.72 -15.46
C LYS A 86 -2.24 5.01 -16.21
N GLY A 87 -1.19 5.76 -16.52
CA GLY A 87 -1.32 7.04 -17.22
C GLY A 87 -0.08 7.38 -18.02
N ASP A 88 -0.28 8.05 -19.15
CA ASP A 88 0.79 8.55 -20.02
C ASP A 88 1.04 10.06 -19.82
N ASN A 89 0.18 10.74 -19.06
CA ASN A 89 0.25 12.18 -18.79
C ASN A 89 1.03 12.54 -17.51
N PHE A 90 1.78 11.59 -16.95
CA PHE A 90 2.63 11.87 -15.80
C PHE A 90 3.83 12.73 -16.21
N LYS A 91 4.35 13.53 -15.28
CA LYS A 91 5.57 14.32 -15.51
C LYS A 91 6.70 13.40 -15.98
N SER A 92 7.60 13.95 -16.80
CA SER A 92 8.77 13.21 -17.27
C SER A 92 9.57 12.63 -16.09
N GLY A 93 10.03 11.38 -16.24
CA GLY A 93 10.77 10.64 -15.22
C GLY A 93 9.92 9.79 -14.27
N TYR A 94 8.59 9.93 -14.30
CA TYR A 94 7.70 9.10 -13.49
C TYR A 94 7.33 7.79 -14.18
N ALA A 95 7.05 6.76 -13.38
CA ALA A 95 6.59 5.47 -13.88
C ALA A 95 5.18 5.57 -14.49
N LYS A 96 4.91 4.77 -15.52
CA LYS A 96 3.60 4.64 -16.16
C LYS A 96 2.51 4.11 -15.23
N TYR A 97 2.92 3.37 -14.21
CA TYR A 97 2.08 2.79 -13.17
C TYR A 97 2.40 3.46 -11.84
N GLN A 98 1.40 4.11 -11.24
CA GLN A 98 1.54 4.80 -9.96
C GLN A 98 0.38 4.49 -9.03
N LEU A 99 0.65 4.49 -7.74
CA LEU A 99 -0.38 4.43 -6.69
C LEU A 99 -0.80 5.87 -6.38
N LEU A 100 -2.00 6.26 -6.81
CA LEU A 100 -2.54 7.60 -6.64
C LEU A 100 -3.64 7.61 -5.58
N GLU A 101 -3.74 8.73 -4.87
CA GLU A 101 -4.79 8.96 -3.88
C GLU A 101 -6.15 8.91 -4.57
N VAL A 102 -7.09 8.19 -3.97
CA VAL A 102 -8.49 8.22 -4.40
C VAL A 102 -9.31 8.98 -3.38
N GLU A 103 -10.33 9.69 -3.86
CA GLU A 103 -11.28 10.36 -2.98
C GLU A 103 -12.21 9.30 -2.39
N ARG A 104 -11.97 8.98 -1.11
CA ARG A 104 -12.79 8.06 -0.33
C ARG A 104 -12.86 8.56 1.11
N ASN A 105 -14.00 8.32 1.75
CA ASN A 105 -14.22 8.68 3.15
C ASN A 105 -13.18 8.00 4.06
N GLU A 106 -12.57 8.78 4.94
CA GLU A 106 -11.49 8.32 5.80
C GLU A 106 -11.96 7.31 6.87
N ASP A 107 -13.17 7.47 7.41
CA ASP A 107 -13.73 6.53 8.40
C ASP A 107 -13.92 5.15 7.78
N GLU A 108 -14.42 5.08 6.54
CA GLU A 108 -14.55 3.80 5.82
C GLU A 108 -13.20 3.10 5.61
N ILE A 109 -12.13 3.86 5.37
CA ILE A 109 -10.78 3.32 5.21
C ILE A 109 -10.26 2.80 6.55
N GLU A 110 -10.42 3.57 7.64
CA GLU A 110 -10.01 3.14 8.98
C GLU A 110 -10.74 1.87 9.44
N GLU A 111 -12.03 1.78 9.18
CA GLU A 111 -12.81 0.58 9.46
C GLU A 111 -12.31 -0.63 8.65
N GLU A 112 -11.95 -0.42 7.37
CA GLU A 112 -11.40 -1.49 6.55
C GLU A 112 -10.04 -1.96 7.03
N ILE A 113 -9.14 -1.03 7.39
CA ILE A 113 -7.85 -1.36 8.02
C ILE A 113 -8.08 -2.17 9.30
N THR A 114 -9.01 -1.73 10.15
CA THR A 114 -9.34 -2.40 11.42
C THR A 114 -9.83 -3.83 11.18
N ARG A 115 -10.69 -4.04 10.18
CA ARG A 115 -11.16 -5.37 9.79
C ARG A 115 -10.03 -6.26 9.28
N ILE A 116 -9.17 -5.77 8.39
CA ILE A 116 -8.04 -6.54 7.85
C ILE A 116 -7.09 -6.96 8.98
N LEU A 117 -6.80 -6.06 9.93
CA LEU A 117 -5.98 -6.37 11.09
C LEU A 117 -6.66 -7.36 12.06
N ALA A 118 -7.98 -7.48 12.07
CA ALA A 118 -8.67 -8.50 12.89
C ALA A 118 -8.64 -9.91 12.26
N LEU A 119 -8.29 -10.00 10.97
CA LEU A 119 -8.20 -11.26 10.22
C LEU A 119 -6.78 -11.86 10.19
N GLN A 120 -5.79 -11.17 10.76
CA GLN A 120 -4.37 -11.57 10.75
C GLN A 120 -4.00 -12.57 11.84
#